data_AF-A0A7W1GLE9-F1
#
_entry.id   AF-A0A7W1GLE9-F1
#
_cell.length_a   1.000
_cell.length_b   1.000
_cell.length_c   1.000
_cell.angle_alpha   90.00
_cell.angle_beta   90.00
_cell.angle_gamma   90.00
#
_symmetry.space_group_name_H-M   'P 1'
#
loop_
_entity.id
_entity.type
_entity.pdbx_description
1 polymer ?
#
loop_
_entity_poly.entity_id
_entity_poly.type
_entity_poly.pdbx_seq_one_letter_code
_entity_poly.pdbx_strand_id
1 'polypeptide(L)' 'MKIVEKNAHEHTPVTTVVLLQRNGVPYEVERTFCFSCREVLEERPVKRTAA' A
#
# COMPACT_ATOMS: atom_id res chain seq x y z
N MET A 1 17.28 9.47 6.85
CA MET A 1 16.40 8.78 5.87
C MET A 1 14.94 9.14 6.16
N LYS A 2 14.42 10.14 5.44
CA LYS A 2 13.01 10.40 5.15
C LYS A 2 13.06 11.38 3.99
N ILE A 3 13.05 10.86 2.77
CA ILE A 3 12.99 11.73 1.58
C ILE A 3 11.53 12.16 1.49
N VAL A 4 11.21 13.23 2.22
CA VAL A 4 10.01 14.02 1.98
C VAL A 4 10.34 14.90 0.76
N GLU A 5 9.33 15.26 -0.01
CA GLU A 5 9.38 16.18 -1.16
C GLU A 5 9.60 15.51 -2.53
N LYS A 6 8.53 14.95 -3.10
CA LYS A 6 8.40 14.94 -4.57
C LYS A 6 7.10 15.49 -5.15
N ASN A 7 6.04 15.74 -4.38
CA ASN A 7 4.86 16.44 -4.90
C ASN A 7 4.15 17.20 -3.78
N ALA A 8 4.35 18.52 -3.70
CA ALA A 8 3.55 19.39 -2.84
C ALA A 8 2.12 19.46 -3.40
N HIS A 9 1.31 18.45 -3.10
CA HIS A 9 -0.10 18.38 -3.42
C HIS A 9 -0.84 17.75 -2.25
N GLU A 10 -2.14 18.01 -2.16
CA GLU A 10 -2.98 17.32 -1.22
C GLU A 10 -3.11 15.86 -1.66
N HIS A 11 -2.62 14.95 -0.82
CA HIS A 11 -2.72 13.52 -1.12
C HIS A 11 -4.17 13.09 -0.99
N THR A 12 -4.70 12.48 -2.05
CA THR A 12 -6.03 11.85 -2.03
C THR A 12 -5.85 10.36 -1.71
N PRO A 13 -6.09 9.92 -0.46
CA PRO A 13 -5.88 8.54 -0.09
C PRO A 13 -6.92 7.62 -0.74
N VAL A 14 -6.45 6.56 -1.38
CA VAL A 14 -7.28 5.49 -1.95
C VAL A 14 -6.79 4.16 -1.39
N THR A 15 -7.67 3.45 -0.72
CA THR A 15 -7.40 2.14 -0.14
C THR A 15 -7.80 1.05 -1.12
N THR A 16 -6.89 0.11 -1.38
CA THR A 16 -7.13 -1.05 -2.24
C THR A 16 -6.60 -2.31 -1.58
N VAL A 17 -7.31 -3.42 -1.77
CA VAL A 17 -6.83 -4.74 -1.36
C VAL A 17 -6.13 -5.37 -2.55
N VAL A 18 -4.86 -5.69 -2.38
CA VAL A 18 -4.07 -6.40 -3.38
C VAL A 18 -3.66 -7.77 -2.85
N LEU A 19 -3.76 -8.77 -3.72
CA LEU A 19 -3.24 -10.09 -3.48
C LEU A 19 -1.76 -10.10 -3.89
N LEU A 20 -0.90 -10.35 -2.92
CA LEU A 20 0.54 -10.49 -3.13
C LEU A 20 0.96 -11.92 -2.81
N GLN A 21 2.14 -12.30 -3.30
CA GLN A 21 2.75 -13.60 -3.00
C GLN A 21 4.10 -13.39 -2.33
N ARG A 22 4.29 -13.97 -1.14
CA ARG A 22 5.54 -13.88 -0.37
C ARG A 22 5.95 -15.28 0.01
N ASN A 23 7.13 -15.68 -0.44
CA ASN A 23 7.64 -17.04 -0.25
C ASN A 23 6.66 -18.14 -0.70
N GLY A 24 5.89 -17.88 -1.78
CA GLY A 24 4.89 -18.82 -2.31
C GLY A 24 3.55 -18.84 -1.57
N VAL A 25 3.38 -18.09 -0.48
CA VAL A 25 2.10 -17.97 0.23
C VAL A 25 1.35 -16.73 -0.28
N PRO A 26 0.11 -16.88 -0.77
CA PRO A 26 -0.73 -15.74 -1.13
C PRO A 26 -1.18 -15.00 0.15
N TYR A 27 -1.08 -13.68 0.14
CA TYR A 27 -1.48 -12.84 1.26
C TYR A 27 -2.18 -11.59 0.75
N GLU A 28 -3.23 -11.20 1.47
CA GLU A 28 -3.97 -9.97 1.22
C GLU A 28 -3.32 -8.83 1.98
N VAL A 29 -2.98 -7.76 1.27
CA VAL A 29 -2.59 -6.49 1.87
C VAL A 29 -3.52 -5.39 1.44
N GLU A 30 -3.83 -4.54 2.40
CA GLU A 30 -4.51 -3.28 2.21
C GLU A 30 -3.42 -2.22 2.01
N ARG A 31 -3.41 -1.64 0.81
CA ARG A 31 -2.53 -0.52 0.48
C ARG A 31 -3.37 0.73 0.35
N THR A 32 -3.01 1.74 1.11
CA THR A 32 -3.48 3.10 0.91
C THR A 32 -2.44 3.85 0.12
N PHE A 33 -2.78 4.25 -1.10
CA PHE A 33 -1.93 5.03 -1.98
C PHE A 33 -2.59 6.35 -2.36
N CYS A 34 -1.80 7.34 -2.74
CA CYS A 34 -2.35 8.58 -3.29
C CYS A 34 -2.78 8.38 -4.74
N PHE A 35 -4.01 8.71 -5.10
CA PHE A 35 -4.47 8.62 -6.49
C PHE A 35 -3.59 9.42 -7.47
N SER A 36 -3.15 10.61 -7.05
CA SER A 36 -2.44 11.57 -7.90
C SER A 36 -0.98 11.20 -8.11
N CYS A 37 -0.21 10.95 -7.05
CA CYS A 37 1.22 10.62 -7.15
C CYS A 37 1.55 9.12 -7.07
N ARG A 38 0.55 8.28 -6.78
CA ARG A 38 0.69 6.82 -6.57
C ARG A 38 1.65 6.42 -5.44
N GLU A 39 1.98 7.36 -4.57
CA GLU A 39 2.82 7.11 -3.40
C GLU A 39 2.04 6.30 -2.36
N VAL A 40 2.68 5.27 -1.81
CA VAL A 40 2.10 4.44 -0.75
C VAL A 40 2.19 5.23 0.55
N LEU A 41 1.04 5.59 1.10
CA LEU A 41 0.92 6.30 2.36
C LEU A 41 0.89 5.34 3.55
N GLU A 42 0.23 4.21 3.35
CA GLU A 42 0.10 3.17 4.36
C GLU A 42 -0.03 1.78 3.69
N GLU A 43 0.59 0.78 4.30
CA GLU A 43 0.43 -0.62 3.91
C GLU A 43 0.16 -1.44 5.17
N ARG A 44 -0.95 -2.20 5.18
CA ARG A 44 -1.35 -3.06 6.28
C ARG A 44 -1.69 -4.47 5.76
N PRO A 45 -1.18 -5.53 6.38
CA PRO A 45 -1.63 -6.88 6.05
C PRO A 45 -3.07 -7.08 6.54
N VAL A 46 -3.99 -7.47 5.66
CA VAL A 46 -5.42 -7.62 5.99
C VAL A 46 -5.61 -8.89 6.79
N LYS A 47 -5.14 -10.02 6.26
CA LYS A 47 -5.17 -11.33 6.92
C LYS A 47 -4.01 -12.16 6.40
N ARG A 48 -3.33 -12.86 7.32
CA ARG A 48 -2.56 -14.04 6.94
C ARG A 48 -3.59 -15.08 6.53
N THR A 49 -3.77 -15.31 5.24
CA THR A 49 -4.35 -16.58 4.79
C THR A 49 -3.27 -17.63 5.04
N ALA A 50 -3.10 -18.00 6.30
CA ALA A 50 -2.37 -19.21 6.65
C ALA A 50 -3.25 -20.35 6.14
N ALA A 51 -2.80 -20.96 5.06
CA ALA A 51 -3.33 -22.23 4.57
C ALA A 51 -3.30 -23.29 5.68
#